data_AF-A0A971C298-F1
#
_entry.id   AF-A0A971C298-F1
#
_cell.length_a   1.000
_cell.length_b   1.000
_cell.length_c   1.000
_cell.angle_alpha   90.00
_cell.angle_beta   90.00
_cell.angle_gamma   90.00
#
_symmetry.space_group_name_H-M   'P 1'
#
loop_
_entity.id
_entity.type
_entity.pdbx_description
1 polymer ?
#
loop_
_entity_poly.entity_id
_entity_poly.type
_entity_poly.pdbx_seq_one_letter_code
_entity_poly.pdbx_strand_id
1 'polypeptide(L)'
;MSGLPFDDLYRKASEIQEILDSVEETIRNVQLETGLRCPPSCRECCKTSGDVIQVTVTEFLPLSLRLWNEGKANQLLERLDSVYDSDQCILFESSSAISEEGGCTEYSSRPLLCRLFGFSGIINRLGQVTPVVCKHMKKHCPLSVKNLFGKLSCGLEIPVFADYSSQIRGIDPYMGANTFSVNLALRRALEYVGLRFDFTGRGYDRTA
;
A
#
# COMPACT_ATOMS: atom_id res chain seq x y z
N MET A 1 -12.48 -25.95 22.74
CA MET A 1 -13.14 -24.67 23.03
C MET A 1 -12.27 -23.59 22.43
N SER A 2 -12.57 -23.14 21.21
CA SER A 2 -11.73 -22.17 20.52
C SER A 2 -12.59 -20.99 20.12
N GLY A 3 -12.26 -19.80 20.64
CA GLY A 3 -12.70 -18.56 20.03
C GLY A 3 -12.35 -18.54 18.53
N LEU A 4 -12.94 -17.61 17.79
CA LEU A 4 -12.68 -17.50 16.35
C LEU A 4 -11.15 -17.47 16.11
N PRO A 5 -10.60 -18.42 15.33
CA PRO A 5 -9.15 -18.56 15.18
C PRO A 5 -8.58 -17.28 14.57
N PHE A 6 -7.49 -16.77 15.17
CA PHE A 6 -6.78 -15.60 14.65
C PHE A 6 -5.86 -15.94 13.48
N ASP A 7 -5.59 -17.23 13.28
CA ASP A 7 -4.66 -17.73 12.28
C ASP A 7 -5.06 -17.31 10.86
N ASP A 8 -6.36 -17.15 10.55
CA ASP A 8 -6.77 -16.62 9.25
C ASP A 8 -6.31 -15.17 9.04
N LEU A 9 -6.36 -14.33 10.07
CA LEU A 9 -6.02 -12.92 9.96
C LEU A 9 -4.51 -12.74 9.85
N TYR A 10 -3.74 -13.41 10.71
CA TYR A 10 -2.28 -13.37 10.63
C TYR A 10 -1.76 -13.94 9.33
N ARG A 11 -2.33 -15.05 8.85
CA ARG A 11 -1.99 -15.62 7.53
C ARG A 11 -2.27 -14.65 6.39
N LYS A 12 -3.48 -14.10 6.32
CA LYS A 12 -3.84 -13.10 5.29
C LYS A 12 -2.89 -11.91 5.32
N ALA A 13 -2.59 -11.39 6.51
CA ALA A 13 -1.65 -10.28 6.64
C ALA A 13 -0.23 -10.66 6.20
N SER A 14 0.26 -11.86 6.51
CA SER A 14 1.55 -12.36 6.04
C SER A 14 1.58 -12.44 4.51
N GLU A 15 0.58 -13.08 3.90
CA GLU A 15 0.50 -13.23 2.44
C GLU A 15 0.42 -11.87 1.73
N ILE A 16 -0.33 -10.91 2.29
CA ILE A 16 -0.38 -9.53 1.77
C ILE A 16 0.99 -8.86 1.89
N GLN A 17 1.66 -9.01 3.03
CA GLN A 17 2.99 -8.42 3.24
C GLN A 17 4.02 -9.01 2.26
N GLU A 18 3.99 -10.31 2.01
CA GLU A 18 4.85 -10.99 1.04
C GLU A 18 4.65 -10.46 -0.38
N ILE A 19 3.39 -10.24 -0.81
CA ILE A 19 3.11 -9.60 -2.10
C ILE A 19 3.70 -8.19 -2.13
N LEU A 20 3.44 -7.36 -1.12
CA LEU A 20 3.94 -5.98 -1.09
C LEU A 20 5.47 -5.91 -1.03
N ASP A 21 6.14 -6.87 -0.37
CA ASP A 21 7.59 -6.98 -0.33
C ASP A 21 8.17 -7.38 -1.69
N SER A 22 7.49 -8.29 -2.41
CA SER A 22 7.86 -8.66 -3.79
C SER A 22 7.76 -7.46 -4.75
N VAL A 23 6.76 -6.58 -4.55
CA VAL A 23 6.64 -5.33 -5.33
C VAL A 23 7.86 -4.43 -5.10
N GLU A 24 8.26 -4.26 -3.84
CA GLU A 24 9.44 -3.46 -3.50
C GLU A 24 10.74 -4.06 -4.03
N GLU A 25 10.84 -5.40 -4.08
CA GLU A 25 11.96 -6.08 -4.72
C GLU A 25 12.03 -5.78 -6.22
N THR A 26 10.92 -5.90 -6.94
CA THR A 26 10.84 -5.54 -8.36
C THR A 26 11.15 -4.06 -8.59
N ILE A 27 10.65 -3.17 -7.74
CA ILE A 27 10.98 -1.74 -7.79
C ILE A 27 12.50 -1.54 -7.62
N ARG A 28 13.11 -2.15 -6.60
CA ARG A 28 14.56 -2.03 -6.36
C ARG A 28 15.38 -2.55 -7.54
N ASN A 29 14.98 -3.69 -8.13
CA ASN A 29 15.66 -4.24 -9.30
C ASN A 29 15.62 -3.25 -10.49
N VAL A 30 14.46 -2.67 -10.77
CA VAL A 30 14.33 -1.63 -11.82
C VAL A 30 15.20 -0.41 -11.49
N GLN A 31 15.22 0.04 -10.24
CA GLN A 31 16.06 1.18 -9.82
C GLN A 31 17.55 0.89 -10.02
N LEU A 32 18.01 -0.33 -9.74
CA LEU A 32 19.40 -0.76 -9.93
C LEU A 32 19.76 -0.83 -11.41
N GLU A 33 18.92 -1.46 -12.24
CA GLU A 33 19.18 -1.69 -13.66
C GLU A 33 19.11 -0.42 -14.51
N THR A 34 18.34 0.58 -14.07
CA THR A 34 18.04 1.78 -14.88
C THR A 34 18.60 3.06 -14.28
N GLY A 35 18.91 3.08 -12.99
CA GLY A 35 19.22 4.29 -12.23
C GLY A 35 18.01 5.21 -12.03
N LEU A 36 16.79 4.74 -12.28
CA LEU A 36 15.57 5.54 -12.17
C LEU A 36 15.18 5.67 -10.70
N ARG A 37 15.32 6.85 -10.09
CA ARG A 37 14.96 7.08 -8.69
C ARG A 37 14.04 8.30 -8.53
N CYS A 38 13.23 8.27 -7.48
CA CYS A 38 12.49 9.45 -7.04
C CYS A 38 13.50 10.52 -6.58
N PRO A 39 13.26 11.82 -6.84
CA PRO A 39 14.12 12.86 -6.29
C PRO A 39 14.19 12.76 -4.75
N PRO A 40 15.34 13.04 -4.13
CA PRO A 40 15.47 13.05 -2.67
C PRO A 40 14.41 13.94 -2.03
N SER A 41 13.82 13.47 -0.92
CA SER A 41 12.79 14.20 -0.17
C SER A 41 11.53 14.57 -0.97
N CYS A 42 11.27 13.93 -2.13
CA CYS A 42 10.05 14.14 -2.90
C CYS A 42 8.81 13.67 -2.12
N ARG A 43 7.78 14.53 -2.03
CA ARG A 43 6.50 14.25 -1.35
C ARG A 43 5.29 14.43 -2.26
N GLU A 44 5.52 14.57 -3.57
CA GLU A 44 4.47 14.97 -4.51
C GLU A 44 3.32 13.95 -4.61
N CYS A 45 3.62 12.65 -4.46
CA CYS A 45 2.57 11.63 -4.41
C CYS A 45 1.78 11.65 -3.09
N CYS A 46 2.42 11.98 -1.96
CA CYS A 46 1.72 12.09 -0.68
C CYS A 46 0.78 13.30 -0.61
N LYS A 47 0.97 14.29 -1.49
CA LYS A 47 0.07 15.44 -1.62
C LYS A 47 -1.22 15.12 -2.37
N THR A 48 -1.33 13.96 -3.00
CA THR A 48 -2.55 13.51 -3.68
C THR A 48 -3.70 13.41 -2.67
N SER A 49 -4.86 13.90 -3.08
CA SER A 49 -6.11 13.84 -2.32
C SER A 49 -6.45 12.39 -1.94
N GLY A 50 -6.86 12.14 -0.70
CA GLY A 50 -7.05 10.78 -0.17
C GLY A 50 -8.13 9.97 -0.90
N ASP A 51 -9.13 10.64 -1.44
CA ASP A 51 -10.22 10.08 -2.23
C ASP A 51 -9.78 9.66 -3.64
N VAL A 52 -8.66 10.18 -4.15
CA VAL A 52 -8.06 9.72 -5.41
C VAL A 52 -7.23 8.44 -5.17
N ILE A 53 -6.73 8.24 -3.95
CA ILE A 53 -5.95 7.07 -3.59
C ILE A 53 -6.89 5.92 -3.23
N GLN A 54 -7.23 5.11 -4.23
CA GLN A 54 -8.15 3.99 -4.09
C GLN A 54 -7.40 2.69 -3.79
N VAL A 55 -7.63 2.13 -2.59
CA VAL A 55 -6.93 0.93 -2.09
C VAL A 55 -7.90 0.01 -1.35
N THR A 56 -7.51 -1.25 -1.18
CA THR A 56 -8.33 -2.26 -0.49
C THR A 56 -8.09 -2.24 1.02
N VAL A 57 -9.06 -2.74 1.77
CA VAL A 57 -8.91 -2.92 3.23
C VAL A 57 -7.82 -3.96 3.54
N THR A 58 -7.71 -4.99 2.69
CA THR A 58 -6.73 -6.08 2.80
C THR A 58 -5.29 -5.60 2.85
N GLU A 59 -4.95 -4.58 2.06
CA GLU A 59 -3.59 -4.01 2.00
C GLU A 59 -3.15 -3.38 3.33
N PHE A 60 -4.10 -2.99 4.19
CA PHE A 60 -3.81 -2.40 5.50
C PHE A 60 -3.86 -3.40 6.67
N LEU A 61 -4.15 -4.68 6.42
CA LEU A 61 -4.15 -5.69 7.48
C LEU A 61 -2.78 -5.82 8.20
N PRO A 62 -1.63 -5.84 7.51
CA PRO A 62 -0.33 -5.91 8.19
C PRO A 62 -0.08 -4.71 9.10
N LEU A 63 -0.35 -3.49 8.59
CA LEU A 63 -0.23 -2.26 9.36
C LEU A 63 -1.15 -2.26 10.59
N SER A 64 -2.42 -2.64 10.39
CA SER A 64 -3.43 -2.61 11.44
C SER A 64 -3.08 -3.57 12.58
N LEU A 65 -2.65 -4.80 12.25
CA LEU A 65 -2.17 -5.76 13.26
C LEU A 65 -1.01 -5.21 14.06
N ARG A 66 0.00 -4.64 13.39
CA ARG A 66 1.15 -4.02 14.06
C ARG A 66 0.72 -2.89 14.99
N LEU A 67 -0.12 -1.96 14.52
CA LEU A 67 -0.57 -0.81 15.31
C LEU A 67 -1.40 -1.20 16.53
N TRP A 68 -2.23 -2.24 16.44
CA TRP A 68 -2.94 -2.75 17.60
C TRP A 68 -2.00 -3.43 18.61
N ASN A 69 -1.05 -4.25 18.14
CA ASN A 69 -0.04 -4.86 19.01
C ASN A 69 0.86 -3.82 19.69
N GLU A 70 1.15 -2.71 19.03
CA GLU A 70 1.90 -1.57 19.57
C GLU A 70 1.07 -0.65 20.48
N GLY A 71 -0.25 -0.89 20.62
CA GLY A 71 -1.16 -0.04 21.41
C GLY A 71 -1.44 1.34 20.80
N LYS A 72 -1.13 1.55 19.51
CA LYS A 72 -1.27 2.84 18.81
C LYS A 72 -2.56 2.97 17.99
N ALA A 73 -3.27 1.85 17.75
CA ALA A 73 -4.45 1.83 16.88
C ALA A 73 -5.56 2.79 17.32
N ASN A 74 -5.89 2.85 18.61
CA ASN A 74 -6.96 3.72 19.13
C ASN A 74 -6.66 5.21 18.86
N GLN A 75 -5.43 5.65 19.12
CA GLN A 75 -5.02 7.03 18.87
C GLN A 75 -5.15 7.38 17.38
N LEU A 76 -4.84 6.45 16.47
CA LEU A 76 -4.98 6.68 15.04
C LEU A 76 -6.45 6.70 14.59
N LEU A 77 -7.31 5.87 15.18
CA LEU A 77 -8.76 5.90 14.94
C LEU A 77 -9.37 7.23 15.38
N GLU A 78 -9.03 7.74 16.56
CA GLU A 78 -9.48 9.06 17.03
C GLU A 78 -9.04 10.18 16.07
N ARG A 79 -7.81 10.12 15.57
CA ARG A 79 -7.32 11.08 14.56
C ARG A 79 -8.12 10.98 13.26
N LEU A 80 -8.43 9.77 12.81
CA LEU A 80 -9.22 9.53 11.60
C LEU A 80 -10.63 10.13 11.70
N ASP A 81 -11.21 10.28 12.90
CA ASP A 81 -12.55 10.89 13.09
C ASP A 81 -12.59 12.37 12.71
N SER A 82 -11.43 13.01 12.63
CA SER A 82 -11.30 14.41 12.24
C SER A 82 -10.91 14.59 10.77
N VAL A 83 -10.89 13.50 9.99
CA VAL A 83 -10.38 13.46 8.61
C VAL A 83 -11.50 13.05 7.65
N TYR A 84 -11.70 13.84 6.60
CA TYR A 84 -12.61 13.50 5.52
C TYR A 84 -11.93 12.63 4.45
N ASP A 85 -12.73 11.94 3.65
CA ASP A 85 -12.20 11.08 2.57
C ASP A 85 -11.38 11.87 1.54
N SER A 86 -11.75 13.13 1.27
CA SER A 86 -11.05 14.04 0.36
C SER A 86 -9.81 14.70 0.95
N ASP A 87 -9.58 14.56 2.26
CA ASP A 87 -8.35 15.11 2.86
C ASP A 87 -7.14 14.28 2.43
N GLN A 88 -5.94 14.82 2.64
CA GLN A 88 -4.71 14.05 2.43
C GLN A 88 -4.71 12.81 3.35
N CYS A 89 -3.93 11.79 2.94
CA CYS A 89 -3.78 10.58 3.76
C CYS A 89 -3.34 10.95 5.18
N ILE A 90 -3.98 10.39 6.21
CA ILE A 90 -3.68 10.68 7.62
C ILE A 90 -2.25 10.30 8.04
N LEU A 91 -1.62 9.43 7.25
CA LEU A 91 -0.22 9.00 7.42
C LEU A 91 0.76 9.96 6.73
N PHE A 92 0.29 11.02 6.08
CA PHE A 92 1.13 12.05 5.49
C PHE A 92 1.68 12.99 6.58
N GLU A 93 3.00 13.09 6.63
CA GLU A 93 3.75 14.11 7.34
C GLU A 93 4.37 15.09 6.34
N SER A 94 4.07 16.37 6.55
CA SER A 94 4.60 17.46 5.74
C SER A 94 6.05 17.82 6.12
N SER A 95 6.38 17.67 7.40
CA SER A 95 7.69 17.96 7.99
C SER A 95 8.77 17.02 7.46
N SER A 96 9.89 17.58 7.02
CA SER A 96 11.07 16.82 6.61
C SER A 96 11.84 16.18 7.74
N ALA A 97 11.44 16.40 8.99
CA ALA A 97 12.14 15.87 10.15
C ALA A 97 11.98 14.35 10.33
N ILE A 98 10.93 13.74 9.75
CA ILE A 98 10.55 12.35 10.03
C ILE A 98 11.10 11.35 9.00
N SER A 99 11.35 11.77 7.75
CA SER A 99 11.94 10.90 6.73
C SER A 99 12.71 11.68 5.68
N GLU A 100 13.92 11.19 5.36
CA GLU A 100 14.75 11.69 4.25
C GLU A 100 14.07 11.48 2.89
N GLU A 101 13.22 10.44 2.79
CA GLU A 101 12.50 10.06 1.57
C GLU A 101 10.98 9.93 1.82
N GLY A 102 10.19 10.55 0.93
CA GLY A 102 8.73 10.52 1.05
C GLY A 102 8.17 11.37 2.19
N GLY A 103 6.86 11.26 2.38
CA GLY A 103 6.13 11.92 3.47
C GLY A 103 5.21 10.96 4.22
N CYS A 104 5.34 9.65 4.05
CA CYS A 104 4.49 8.69 4.78
C CYS A 104 5.17 8.33 6.11
N THR A 105 4.47 8.47 7.23
CA THR A 105 4.96 8.03 8.56
C THR A 105 5.06 6.51 8.67
N GLU A 106 4.35 5.77 7.82
CA GLU A 106 4.33 4.31 7.76
C GLU A 106 4.80 3.82 6.37
N TYR A 107 5.95 4.32 5.91
CA TYR A 107 6.42 4.14 4.53
C TYR A 107 6.57 2.66 4.09
N SER A 108 7.03 1.79 4.99
CA SER A 108 7.17 0.35 4.75
C SER A 108 5.83 -0.38 4.66
N SER A 109 4.74 0.22 5.16
CA SER A 109 3.39 -0.36 5.18
C SER A 109 2.45 0.30 4.18
N ARG A 110 2.99 0.97 3.15
CA ARG A 110 2.19 1.58 2.09
C ARG A 110 1.37 0.54 1.32
N PRO A 111 0.14 0.86 0.91
CA PRO A 111 -0.62 0.03 -0.02
C PRO A 111 0.02 0.04 -1.42
N LEU A 112 -0.38 -0.89 -2.28
CA LEU A 112 0.18 -1.14 -3.61
C LEU A 112 0.22 0.14 -4.46
N LEU A 113 -0.90 0.86 -4.55
CA LEU A 113 -1.00 2.09 -5.33
C LEU A 113 0.05 3.12 -4.89
N CYS A 114 0.25 3.26 -3.57
CA CYS A 114 1.20 4.21 -3.00
C CYS A 114 2.66 3.85 -3.30
N ARG A 115 2.99 2.55 -3.43
CA ARG A 115 4.32 2.07 -3.83
C ARG A 115 4.60 2.35 -5.31
N LEU A 116 3.57 2.27 -6.14
CA LEU A 116 3.65 2.37 -7.60
C LEU A 116 3.49 3.79 -8.16
N PHE A 117 3.40 4.82 -7.31
CA PHE A 117 3.34 6.22 -7.77
C PHE A 117 4.60 6.68 -8.54
N GLY A 118 5.77 6.13 -8.22
CA GLY A 118 7.02 6.49 -8.88
C GLY A 118 7.04 6.02 -10.34
N PHE A 119 6.80 4.72 -10.53
CA PHE A 119 6.60 4.10 -11.84
C PHE A 119 5.85 2.77 -11.68
N SER A 120 5.18 2.36 -12.74
CA SER A 120 4.52 1.05 -12.85
C SER A 120 4.30 0.67 -14.30
N GLY A 121 4.01 -0.61 -14.54
CA GLY A 121 3.48 -1.10 -15.81
C GLY A 121 1.96 -1.03 -15.84
N ILE A 122 1.43 -0.61 -16.98
CA ILE A 122 0.02 -0.76 -17.34
C ILE A 122 -0.09 -1.71 -18.54
N ILE A 123 -1.09 -2.59 -18.53
CA ILE A 123 -1.36 -3.47 -19.67
C ILE A 123 -2.21 -2.68 -20.66
N ASN A 124 -1.71 -2.49 -21.87
CA ASN A 124 -2.45 -1.82 -22.93
C ASN A 124 -3.49 -2.77 -23.57
N ARG A 125 -4.31 -2.25 -24.50
CA ARG A 125 -5.35 -3.05 -25.19
C ARG A 125 -4.81 -4.22 -26.01
N LEU A 126 -3.52 -4.22 -26.33
CA LEU A 126 -2.83 -5.28 -27.07
C LEU A 126 -2.19 -6.31 -26.14
N GLY A 127 -2.43 -6.22 -24.83
CA GLY A 127 -1.84 -7.12 -23.83
C GLY A 127 -0.37 -6.82 -23.51
N GLN A 128 0.18 -5.69 -23.99
CA GLN A 128 1.58 -5.35 -23.77
C GLN A 128 1.74 -4.44 -22.54
N VAL A 129 2.78 -4.71 -21.75
CA VAL A 129 3.16 -3.88 -20.61
C VAL A 129 3.79 -2.57 -21.10
N THR A 130 3.17 -1.45 -20.73
CA THR A 130 3.65 -0.10 -21.03
C THR A 130 4.05 0.59 -19.72
N PRO A 131 5.28 1.11 -19.59
CA PRO A 131 5.72 1.77 -18.37
C PRO A 131 5.12 3.18 -18.27
N VAL A 132 4.55 3.50 -17.12
CA VAL A 132 4.16 4.84 -16.71
C VAL A 132 5.14 5.30 -15.66
N VAL A 133 5.69 6.50 -15.83
CA VAL A 133 6.68 7.09 -14.92
C VAL A 133 6.21 8.45 -14.45
N CYS A 134 6.41 8.72 -13.16
CA CYS A 134 6.11 9.99 -12.51
C CYS A 134 6.69 11.18 -13.28
N LYS A 135 5.90 12.25 -13.42
CA LYS A 135 6.29 13.48 -14.13
C LYS A 135 7.58 14.12 -13.57
N HIS A 136 7.79 14.03 -12.26
CA HIS A 136 8.98 14.57 -11.61
C HIS A 136 10.22 13.75 -11.96
N MET A 137 10.11 12.41 -11.92
CA MET A 137 11.21 11.52 -12.33
C MET A 137 11.56 11.70 -13.81
N LYS A 138 10.56 11.90 -14.68
CA LYS A 138 10.77 12.26 -16.09
C LYS A 138 11.62 13.52 -16.28
N LYS A 139 11.37 14.54 -15.46
CA LYS A 139 12.09 15.83 -15.51
C LYS A 139 13.50 15.73 -14.93
N HIS A 140 13.66 15.03 -13.80
CA HIS A 140 14.92 14.98 -13.06
C HIS A 140 15.92 13.94 -13.59
N CYS A 141 15.44 12.81 -14.11
CA CYS A 141 16.28 11.70 -14.56
C CYS A 141 15.90 11.21 -15.97
N PRO A 142 15.92 12.07 -17.01
CA PRO A 142 15.47 11.71 -18.35
C PRO A 142 16.29 10.56 -18.97
N LEU A 143 17.58 10.46 -18.65
CA LEU A 143 18.44 9.37 -19.10
C LEU A 143 18.03 8.02 -18.47
N SER A 144 17.78 7.99 -17.16
CA SER A 144 17.30 6.78 -16.48
C SER A 144 15.94 6.32 -17.01
N VAL A 145 15.07 7.26 -17.37
CA VAL A 145 13.78 6.96 -18.01
C VAL A 145 14.03 6.32 -19.38
N LYS A 146 14.92 6.88 -20.21
CA LYS A 146 15.28 6.27 -21.49
C LYS A 146 15.87 4.85 -21.31
N ASN A 147 16.70 4.66 -20.29
CA ASN A 147 17.25 3.34 -19.94
C ASN A 147 16.15 2.36 -19.55
N LEU A 148 15.13 2.79 -18.79
CA LEU A 148 13.97 1.95 -18.46
C LEU A 148 13.31 1.41 -19.73
N PHE A 149 12.99 2.28 -20.70
CA PHE A 149 12.36 1.85 -21.96
C PHE A 149 13.26 0.89 -22.76
N GLY A 150 14.57 1.15 -22.80
CA GLY A 150 15.53 0.28 -23.46
C GLY A 150 15.64 -1.10 -22.80
N LYS A 151 15.80 -1.14 -21.48
CA LYS A 151 15.91 -2.38 -20.69
C LYS A 151 14.62 -3.20 -20.70
N LEU A 152 13.46 -2.54 -20.67
CA LEU A 152 12.16 -3.21 -20.81
C LEU A 152 12.06 -3.96 -22.14
N SER A 153 12.58 -3.37 -23.23
CA SER A 153 12.64 -4.04 -24.54
C SER A 153 13.58 -5.25 -24.55
N CYS A 154 14.51 -5.34 -23.59
CA CYS A 154 15.42 -6.45 -23.38
C CYS A 154 14.95 -7.44 -22.30
N GLY A 155 13.69 -7.34 -21.85
CA GLY A 155 13.10 -8.28 -20.89
C GLY A 155 13.22 -7.88 -19.42
N LEU A 156 13.57 -6.63 -19.10
CA LEU A 156 13.47 -6.14 -17.72
C LEU A 156 12.01 -6.14 -17.26
N GLU A 157 11.72 -6.87 -16.18
CA GLU A 157 10.42 -6.84 -15.55
C GLU A 157 10.18 -5.54 -14.78
N ILE A 158 8.96 -5.03 -14.84
CA ILE A 158 8.52 -3.83 -14.11
C ILE A 158 7.27 -4.17 -13.31
N PRO A 159 6.99 -3.48 -12.19
CA PRO A 159 5.84 -3.84 -11.39
C PRO A 159 4.54 -3.42 -12.07
N VAL A 160 3.69 -4.38 -12.41
CA VAL A 160 2.40 -4.16 -13.08
C VAL A 160 1.28 -4.13 -12.04
N PHE A 161 0.55 -3.02 -11.96
CA PHE A 161 -0.50 -2.86 -10.94
C PHE A 161 -1.58 -3.96 -11.03
N ALA A 162 -2.00 -4.32 -12.25
CA ALA A 162 -3.04 -5.33 -12.47
C ALA A 162 -2.63 -6.71 -11.94
N ASP A 163 -1.35 -7.08 -12.06
CA ASP A 163 -0.87 -8.41 -11.67
C ASP A 163 -0.84 -8.53 -10.14
N TYR A 164 -0.26 -7.54 -9.44
CA TYR A 164 -0.24 -7.56 -7.97
C TYR A 164 -1.61 -7.35 -7.33
N SER A 165 -2.46 -6.48 -7.91
CA SER A 165 -3.83 -6.31 -7.41
C SER A 165 -4.67 -7.58 -7.60
N SER A 166 -4.41 -8.38 -8.63
CA SER A 166 -5.04 -9.69 -8.81
C SER A 166 -4.59 -10.69 -7.75
N GLN A 167 -3.30 -10.69 -7.38
CA GLN A 167 -2.78 -11.54 -6.29
C GLN A 167 -3.40 -11.17 -4.94
N ILE A 168 -3.46 -9.87 -4.62
CA ILE A 168 -4.11 -9.36 -3.39
C ILE A 168 -5.58 -9.79 -3.33
N ARG A 169 -6.31 -9.67 -4.45
CA ARG A 169 -7.69 -10.16 -4.56
C ARG A 169 -7.80 -11.67 -4.37
N GLY A 170 -6.78 -12.43 -4.78
CA GLY A 170 -6.73 -13.88 -4.61
C GLY A 170 -6.69 -14.31 -3.14
N ILE A 171 -6.06 -13.52 -2.25
CA ILE A 171 -5.99 -13.80 -0.81
C ILE A 171 -7.37 -13.65 -0.14
N ASP A 172 -8.08 -12.58 -0.47
CA ASP A 172 -9.44 -12.37 0.03
C ASP A 172 -10.31 -11.75 -1.08
N PRO A 173 -11.08 -12.56 -1.82
CA PRO A 173 -11.91 -12.07 -2.92
C PRO A 173 -13.01 -11.08 -2.50
N TYR A 174 -13.38 -11.05 -1.22
CA TYR A 174 -14.42 -10.16 -0.72
C TYR A 174 -13.84 -8.79 -0.33
N MET A 175 -12.81 -8.78 0.53
CA MET A 175 -12.16 -7.55 0.99
C MET A 175 -11.18 -6.98 -0.04
N GLY A 176 -10.51 -7.84 -0.79
CA GLY A 176 -9.51 -7.48 -1.81
C GLY A 176 -10.08 -7.11 -3.18
N ALA A 177 -11.39 -7.21 -3.39
CA ALA A 177 -12.03 -6.74 -4.61
C ALA A 177 -12.55 -5.28 -4.52
N ASN A 178 -12.81 -4.80 -3.30
CA ASN A 178 -13.41 -3.50 -3.07
C ASN A 178 -12.36 -2.46 -2.67
N THR A 179 -12.29 -1.36 -3.43
CA THR A 179 -11.41 -0.23 -3.12
C THR A 179 -12.18 0.89 -2.43
N PHE A 180 -11.49 1.60 -1.54
CA PHE A 180 -11.98 2.76 -0.82
C PHE A 180 -10.92 3.86 -0.86
N SER A 181 -11.29 5.09 -0.46
CA SER A 181 -10.32 6.14 -0.16
C SER A 181 -9.27 5.61 0.83
N VAL A 182 -8.04 6.11 0.76
CA VAL A 182 -6.95 5.60 1.60
C VAL A 182 -7.25 5.71 3.10
N ASN A 183 -7.90 6.79 3.53
CA ASN A 183 -8.29 7.02 4.92
C ASN A 183 -9.42 6.06 5.35
N LEU A 184 -10.41 5.84 4.49
CA LEU A 184 -11.51 4.90 4.78
C LEU A 184 -11.03 3.45 4.79
N ALA A 185 -10.14 3.06 3.87
CA ALA A 185 -9.57 1.72 3.85
C ALA A 185 -8.75 1.44 5.11
N LEU A 186 -7.93 2.40 5.54
CA LEU A 186 -7.15 2.31 6.77
C LEU A 186 -8.04 2.22 8.02
N ARG A 187 -9.05 3.10 8.13
CA ARG A 187 -10.05 3.06 9.20
C ARG A 187 -10.70 1.68 9.29
N ARG A 188 -11.23 1.18 8.17
CA ARG A 188 -11.91 -0.12 8.13
C ARG A 188 -10.99 -1.28 8.50
N ALA A 189 -9.72 -1.21 8.11
CA ALA A 189 -8.74 -2.24 8.48
C ALA A 189 -8.45 -2.23 10.00
N LEU A 190 -8.29 -1.04 10.59
CA LEU A 190 -8.11 -0.87 12.03
C LEU A 190 -9.34 -1.37 12.80
N GLU A 191 -10.55 -0.96 12.40
CA GLU A 191 -11.81 -1.41 13.00
C GLU A 191 -11.99 -2.93 12.86
N TYR A 192 -11.70 -3.49 11.69
CA TYR A 192 -11.79 -4.93 11.44
C TYR A 192 -10.85 -5.73 12.36
N VAL A 193 -9.58 -5.34 12.46
CA VAL A 193 -8.61 -6.00 13.36
C VAL A 193 -9.01 -5.82 14.82
N GLY A 194 -9.42 -4.61 15.21
CA GLY A 194 -9.85 -4.30 16.57
C GLY A 194 -11.05 -5.11 17.03
N LEU A 195 -12.06 -5.23 16.15
CA LEU A 195 -13.25 -6.03 16.41
C LEU A 195 -12.91 -7.52 16.55
N ARG A 196 -11.99 -8.03 15.74
CA ARG A 196 -11.48 -9.40 15.88
C ARG A 196 -10.83 -9.59 17.25
N PHE A 197 -10.01 -8.63 17.72
CA PHE A 197 -9.36 -8.71 19.04
C PHE A 197 -10.38 -8.65 20.19
N ASP A 198 -11.37 -7.76 20.12
CA ASP A 198 -12.40 -7.59 21.15
C ASP A 198 -13.28 -8.86 21.29
N PHE A 199 -13.72 -9.46 20.18
CA PHE A 199 -14.53 -10.69 20.24
C PHE A 199 -13.80 -11.88 20.85
N THR A 200 -12.48 -11.95 20.67
CA THR A 200 -11.66 -12.97 21.36
C THR A 200 -11.43 -12.65 22.83
N GLY A 201 -11.20 -11.38 23.18
CA GLY A 201 -11.00 -10.95 24.57
C GLY A 201 -12.26 -11.05 25.43
N ARG A 202 -13.45 -10.92 24.82
CA ARG A 202 -14.74 -10.99 25.50
C ARG A 202 -15.33 -12.39 25.63
N GLY A 203 -14.69 -13.42 25.05
CA GLY A 203 -15.19 -14.79 25.13
C GLY A 203 -16.64 -14.90 24.65
N TYR A 204 -16.90 -14.57 23.38
CA TYR A 204 -18.21 -14.75 22.74
C TYR A 204 -18.56 -16.24 22.51
N ASP A 205 -18.33 -17.07 23.53
CA ASP A 205 -18.83 -18.45 23.69
C ASP A 205 -20.24 -18.43 24.33
N ARG A 206 -21.07 -17.47 23.92
CA ARG A 206 -22.50 -17.47 24.28
C ARG A 206 -23.22 -18.37 23.29
N THR A 207 -23.06 -19.67 23.52
CA THR A 207 -24.07 -20.64 23.09
C THR A 207 -25.40 -20.23 23.72
N ALA A 208 -26.38 -19.93 22.86
CA ALA A 208 -27.78 -20.00 23.23
C ALA A 208 -28.20 -21.47 23.35
#